data_AF-A0A7W1S8G5-F1
#
_entry.id   AF-A0A7W1S8G5-F1
#
_cell.length_a   1.000
_cell.length_b   1.000
_cell.length_c   1.000
_cell.angle_alpha   90.00
_cell.angle_beta   90.00
_cell.angle_gamma   90.00
#
_symmetry.space_group_name_H-M   'P 1'
#
loop_
_entity.id
_entity.type
_entity.pdbx_description
1 polymer ?
#
loop_
_entity_poly.entity_id
_entity_poly.type
_entity_poly.pdbx_seq_one_letter_code
_entity_poly.pdbx_strand_id
1 'polypeptide(L)' 'MPGKKRRYTKKEDRQAEHIKESEKDRGRSEEDAERIAYSTVNKQRSKKND' A
#
# COMPACT_ATOMS: atom_id res chain seq x y z
N MET A 1 13.42 -22.55 -7.30
CA MET A 1 13.09 -21.97 -5.98
C MET A 1 11.63 -21.56 -5.97
N PRO A 2 10.78 -22.10 -5.09
CA PRO A 2 9.38 -21.69 -5.04
C PRO A 2 9.34 -20.22 -4.63
N GLY A 3 8.96 -19.35 -5.57
CA GLY A 3 8.86 -17.92 -5.34
C GLY A 3 7.90 -17.68 -4.19
N LYS A 4 8.40 -17.22 -3.03
CA LYS A 4 7.56 -16.71 -1.95
C LYS A 4 6.62 -15.71 -2.59
N LYS A 5 5.34 -16.06 -2.68
CA LYS A 5 4.29 -15.16 -3.14
C LYS A 5 4.33 -13.97 -2.20
N ARG A 6 5.01 -12.89 -2.61
CA ARG A 6 4.90 -11.62 -1.91
C ARG A 6 3.40 -11.31 -1.90
N ARG A 7 2.83 -11.08 -0.71
CA ARG A 7 1.40 -10.77 -0.57
C ARG A 7 1.01 -9.60 -1.47
N TYR A 8 1.98 -8.72 -1.76
CA TYR A 8 1.88 -7.58 -2.65
C TYR A 8 2.86 -7.69 -3.83
N THR A 9 2.42 -7.23 -4.99
CA THR A 9 3.24 -7.05 -6.19
C THR A 9 4.16 -5.84 -6.02
N LYS A 10 5.24 -5.76 -6.80
CA LYS A 10 6.14 -4.58 -6.84
C LYS A 10 5.42 -3.27 -7.19
N LYS A 11 4.23 -3.33 -7.80
CA LYS A 11 3.41 -2.16 -8.12
C LYS A 11 2.64 -1.69 -6.87
N GLU A 12 2.03 -2.63 -6.17
CA GLU A 12 1.32 -2.40 -4.90
C GLU A 12 2.26 -1.87 -3.82
N ASP A 13 3.48 -2.43 -3.69
CA ASP A 13 4.51 -1.94 -2.76
C ASP A 13 4.81 -0.45 -3.03
N ARG A 14 5.04 -0.08 -4.29
CA ARG A 14 5.33 1.31 -4.68
C ARG A 14 4.16 2.26 -4.45
N GLN A 15 2.93 1.79 -4.66
CA GLN A 15 1.74 2.59 -4.38
C GLN A 15 1.57 2.83 -2.89
N ALA A 16 1.80 1.82 -2.06
CA ALA A 16 1.73 1.97 -0.61
C ALA A 16 2.75 3.01 -0.12
N GLU A 17 4.02 2.89 -0.54
CA GLU A 17 5.07 3.85 -0.16
C GLU A 17 4.73 5.29 -0.57
N HIS A 18 4.24 5.50 -1.80
CA HIS A 18 3.86 6.84 -2.27
C HIS A 18 2.68 7.45 -1.48
N ILE A 19 1.71 6.62 -1.07
CA ILE A 19 0.59 7.08 -0.24
C ILE A 19 1.07 7.38 1.17
N LYS A 20 1.95 6.53 1.73
CA LYS A 20 2.55 6.73 3.05
C LYS A 20 3.31 8.05 3.10
N GLU A 21 4.16 8.32 2.12
CA GLU A 21 4.90 9.59 2.00
C GLU A 21 3.93 10.78 1.93
N SER A 22 2.92 10.72 1.07
CA SER A 22 1.93 11.80 0.96
C SER A 22 1.12 12.02 2.24
N GLU A 23 0.78 10.97 2.99
CA GLU A 23 0.09 11.11 4.29
C GLU A 23 1.02 11.66 5.38
N LYS A 24 2.30 11.27 5.38
CA LYS A 24 3.31 11.88 6.27
C LYS A 24 3.48 13.36 6.00
N ASP A 25 3.53 13.76 4.72
CA ASP A 25 3.59 15.18 4.32
C ASP A 25 2.35 15.98 4.73
N ARG A 26 1.19 15.31 4.83
CA ARG A 26 -0.05 15.90 5.37
C ARG A 26 -0.05 16.01 6.90
N GLY A 27 1.04 15.63 7.57
CA GLY A 27 1.19 15.67 9.01
C GLY A 27 0.64 14.45 9.75
N ARG A 28 0.39 13.33 9.05
CA ARG A 28 -0.01 12.08 9.71
C ARG A 28 1.18 11.42 10.39
N SER A 29 0.90 10.68 11.46
CA SER A 29 1.87 9.78 12.05
C SER A 29 2.27 8.69 11.05
N GLU A 30 3.46 8.14 11.20
CA GLU A 30 3.96 7.09 10.31
C GLU A 30 3.06 5.85 10.31
N GLU A 31 2.55 5.47 11.48
CA GLU A 31 1.65 4.33 11.65
C GLU A 31 0.29 4.55 10.95
N ASP A 32 -0.27 5.76 11.06
CA ASP A 32 -1.51 6.10 10.34
C ASP A 32 -1.30 6.15 8.84
N ALA A 33 -0.20 6.76 8.40
CA ALA A 33 0.15 6.85 6.99
C ALA A 33 0.32 5.45 6.37
N GLU A 34 1.01 4.55 7.06
CA GLU A 34 1.20 3.16 6.64
C GLU A 34 -0.12 2.39 6.58
N ARG A 35 -0.96 2.53 7.60
CA ARG A 35 -2.29 1.90 7.63
C ARG A 35 -3.18 2.40 6.48
N ILE A 36 -3.18 3.70 6.20
CA ILE A 36 -3.94 4.32 5.10
C ILE A 36 -3.41 3.83 3.75
N ALA A 37 -2.09 3.77 3.59
CA ALA A 37 -1.42 3.29 2.40
C ALA A 37 -1.83 1.85 2.04
N TYR A 38 -1.62 0.90 2.96
CA TYR A 38 -1.98 -0.49 2.71
C TYR A 38 -3.49 -0.70 2.55
N SER A 39 -4.33 0.05 3.30
CA SER A 39 -5.78 0.01 3.11
C SER A 39 -6.20 0.45 1.71
N THR A 40 -5.57 1.50 1.19
CA THR A 40 -5.86 2.03 -0.15
C THR A 40 -5.45 1.05 -1.24
N VAL A 41 -4.26 0.46 -1.13
CA VAL A 41 -3.79 -0.58 -2.06
C VAL A 41 -4.70 -1.81 -2.02
N ASN A 42 -5.10 -2.25 -0.83
CA ASN A 42 -6.05 -3.37 -0.69
C ASN A 42 -7.41 -3.08 -1.33
N LYS A 43 -7.95 -1.86 -1.17
CA LYS A 43 -9.19 -1.42 -1.83
C LYS A 43 -9.04 -1.34 -3.36
N GLN A 44 -7.89 -0.90 -3.87
CA GLN A 44 -7.63 -0.87 -5.31
C GLN A 44 -7.53 -2.28 -5.89
N ARG A 45 -6.92 -3.20 -5.13
CA ARG A 45 -6.82 -4.60 -5.50
C ARG A 45 -8.19 -5.29 -5.52
N SER A 46 -9.05 -5.02 -4.53
CA SER A 46 -10.39 -5.61 -4.50
C SER A 46 -11.24 -5.15 -5.69
N LYS A 47 -11.26 -3.85 -5.99
CA LYS A 47 -12.00 -3.27 -7.13
C LYS A 47 -11.59 -3.78 -8.52
N LYS A 48 -10.40 -4.35 -8.64
CA LYS A 48 -9.88 -4.87 -9.92
C LYS A 48 -10.26 -6.33 -10.19
N ASN A 49 -10.77 -7.03 -9.19
CA ASN A 49 -11.19 -8.42 -9.30
C ASN A 49 -12.72 -8.59 -9.39
N ASP A 50 -13.47 -7.49 -9.36
CA ASP A 50 -14.88 -7.38 -9.79
C ASP A 50 -14.95 -7.03 -11.29
#